data_AF-A0A7Y2ZKC8-F1
#
_entry.id   AF-A0A7Y2ZKC8-F1
#
_cell.length_a   1.000
_cell.length_b   1.000
_cell.length_c   1.000
_cell.angle_alpha   90.00
_cell.angle_beta   90.00
_cell.angle_gamma   90.00
#
_symmetry.space_group_name_H-M   'P 1'
#
loop_
_entity.id
_entity.type
_entity.pdbx_description
1 polymer ?
#
loop_
_entity_poly.entity_id
_entity_poly.type
_entity_poly.pdbx_seq_one_letter_code
_entity_poly.pdbx_strand_id
1 'polypeptide(L)'
;VFALAGCAVVGAGSGGRTANDGPVPSVAGQWTGLLSLDDASMSADLRLRQSGGDLEGVLEARFDEGGTSLVATGDGRIRSDGVVFLTLSYDLRCAGRLELEGRRSSDGFVIDGTVSARDCTGGSEGSFSFRR
;
A
#
# COMPACT_ATOMS: atom_id res chain seq x y z
N VAL A 1 11.94 4.86 61.88
CA VAL A 1 11.02 4.85 60.72
C VAL A 1 11.83 5.32 59.52
N PHE A 2 12.17 4.43 58.59
CA PHE A 2 12.92 4.75 57.37
C PHE A 2 11.92 5.05 56.25
N ALA A 3 12.02 6.21 55.62
CA ALA A 3 11.28 6.57 54.41
C ALA A 3 12.27 6.74 53.26
N LEU A 4 11.99 6.02 52.17
CA LEU A 4 12.79 5.86 50.96
C LEU A 4 12.44 6.91 49.90
N ALA A 5 13.48 7.25 49.12
CA ALA A 5 13.46 7.53 47.67
C ALA A 5 12.56 8.66 47.13
N GLY A 6 13.18 9.81 46.88
CA GLY A 6 12.72 10.79 45.89
C GLY A 6 13.67 10.81 44.69
N CYS A 7 13.34 10.13 43.61
CA CYS A 7 13.96 10.34 42.29
C CYS A 7 13.00 11.16 41.43
N ALA A 8 13.21 12.48 41.39
CA ALA A 8 12.60 13.34 40.38
C ALA A 8 13.51 13.32 39.14
N VAL A 9 13.21 12.45 38.19
CA VAL A 9 13.86 12.49 36.88
C VAL A 9 13.13 13.54 36.04
N VAL A 10 13.82 14.66 35.83
CA VAL A 10 13.51 15.66 34.82
C VAL A 10 13.75 15.03 33.45
N GLY A 11 12.67 14.63 32.78
CA GLY A 11 12.70 14.13 31.41
C GLY A 11 12.10 15.16 30.47
N ALA A 12 12.95 16.03 29.94
CA ALA A 12 12.64 16.88 28.80
C ALA A 12 12.23 15.99 27.61
N GLY A 13 10.96 16.07 27.22
CA GLY A 13 10.42 15.43 26.03
C GLY A 13 9.89 16.47 25.06
N SER A 14 10.79 17.07 24.30
CA SER A 14 10.48 17.83 23.09
C SER A 14 9.68 16.94 22.14
N GLY A 15 8.37 17.14 22.07
CA GLY A 15 7.48 16.34 21.23
C GLY A 15 6.34 17.15 20.64
N GLY A 16 6.53 18.46 20.45
CA GLY A 16 5.61 19.30 19.69
C GLY A 16 5.71 18.99 18.20
N ARG A 17 5.13 17.87 17.76
CA ARG A 17 4.64 17.75 16.38
C ARG A 17 3.16 18.02 16.41
N THR A 18 2.79 19.27 16.16
CA THR A 18 1.49 19.61 15.60
C THR A 18 1.38 18.93 14.24
N ALA A 19 0.71 17.79 14.17
CA ALA A 19 0.15 17.29 12.93
C ALA A 19 -1.27 16.82 13.27
N ASN A 20 -2.22 17.60 12.79
CA ASN A 20 -3.66 17.36 12.89
C ASN A 20 -4.06 16.22 11.93
N ASP A 21 -3.31 15.12 11.95
CA ASP A 21 -3.57 13.92 11.19
C ASP A 21 -4.06 12.88 12.19
N GLY A 22 -5.33 12.51 12.07
CA GLY A 22 -5.89 11.37 12.80
C GLY A 22 -5.03 10.11 12.60
N PRO A 23 -5.16 9.11 13.48
CA PRO A 23 -4.38 7.89 13.39
C PRO A 23 -4.49 7.28 11.98
N VAL A 24 -3.35 7.09 11.33
CA VAL A 24 -3.31 6.50 9.99
C VAL A 24 -3.78 5.04 10.08
N PRO A 25 -4.73 4.61 9.24
CA PRO A 25 -5.22 3.25 9.26
C PRO A 25 -4.11 2.25 8.92
N SER A 26 -4.16 1.08 9.57
CA SER A 26 -3.23 -0.02 9.27
C SER A 26 -3.70 -0.80 8.04
N VAL A 27 -2.83 -0.89 7.04
CA VAL A 27 -2.97 -1.68 5.80
C VAL A 27 -1.83 -2.68 5.60
N ALA A 28 -0.90 -2.79 6.55
CA ALA A 28 0.14 -3.81 6.49
C ALA A 28 -0.45 -5.22 6.40
N GLY A 29 0.23 -6.09 5.64
CA GLY A 29 -0.15 -7.49 5.46
C GLY A 29 -0.27 -7.90 3.99
N GLN A 30 -0.78 -9.11 3.79
CA GLN A 30 -1.10 -9.65 2.47
C GLN A 30 -2.57 -9.36 2.14
N TRP A 31 -2.79 -8.98 0.89
CA TRP A 31 -4.09 -8.72 0.30
C TRP A 31 -4.19 -9.50 -1.00
N THR A 32 -5.30 -10.18 -1.23
CA THR A 32 -5.49 -11.00 -2.44
C THR A 32 -6.77 -10.56 -3.13
N GLY A 33 -6.76 -10.57 -4.46
CA GLY A 33 -7.94 -10.20 -5.22
C GLY A 33 -7.69 -10.10 -6.71
N LEU A 34 -8.39 -9.18 -7.35
CA LEU A 34 -8.37 -9.02 -8.80
C LEU A 34 -7.79 -7.67 -9.18
N LEU A 35 -7.02 -7.68 -10.26
CA LEU A 35 -6.54 -6.51 -10.95
C LEU A 35 -6.98 -6.62 -12.41
N SER A 36 -7.74 -5.63 -12.86
CA SER A 36 -8.21 -5.50 -14.23
C SER A 36 -7.46 -4.36 -14.90
N LEU A 37 -6.90 -4.63 -16.08
CA LEU A 37 -6.27 -3.64 -16.96
C LEU A 37 -6.85 -3.84 -18.36
N ASP A 38 -7.43 -2.79 -18.92
CA ASP A 38 -8.20 -2.85 -20.17
C ASP A 38 -9.25 -3.99 -20.12
N ASP A 39 -9.20 -4.95 -21.04
CA ASP A 39 -10.09 -6.11 -21.10
C ASP A 39 -9.53 -7.37 -20.39
N ALA A 40 -8.35 -7.27 -19.77
CA ALA A 40 -7.70 -8.38 -19.09
C ALA A 40 -7.95 -8.34 -17.58
N SER A 41 -8.29 -9.49 -17.00
CA SER A 41 -8.40 -9.68 -15.56
C SER A 41 -7.30 -10.63 -15.07
N MET A 42 -6.70 -10.30 -13.94
CA MET A 42 -5.63 -11.06 -13.32
C MET A 42 -5.94 -11.28 -11.84
N SER A 43 -5.66 -12.48 -11.35
CA SER A 43 -5.55 -12.71 -9.91
C SER A 43 -4.24 -12.09 -9.40
N ALA A 44 -4.29 -11.39 -8.28
CA ALA A 44 -3.11 -10.71 -7.74
C ALA A 44 -3.02 -10.76 -6.21
N ASP A 45 -1.78 -10.88 -5.75
CA ASP A 45 -1.37 -10.83 -4.35
C ASP A 45 -0.56 -9.54 -4.12
N LEU A 46 -1.08 -8.64 -3.28
CA LEU A 46 -0.43 -7.41 -2.86
C LEU A 46 0.06 -7.55 -1.41
N ARG A 47 1.37 -7.43 -1.21
CA ARG A 47 2.01 -7.45 0.11
C ARG A 47 2.45 -6.05 0.47
N LEU A 48 1.94 -5.53 1.59
CA LEU A 48 2.25 -4.19 2.09
C LEU A 48 3.02 -4.25 3.41
N ARG A 49 4.14 -3.54 3.45
CA ARG A 49 4.83 -3.17 4.69
C ARG A 49 4.55 -1.70 4.95
N GLN A 50 4.20 -1.37 6.20
CA GLN A 50 3.81 -0.02 6.57
C GLN A 50 4.69 0.52 7.69
N SER A 51 5.10 1.78 7.56
CA SER A 51 5.79 2.55 8.59
C SER A 51 5.11 3.92 8.72
N GLY A 52 4.17 4.04 9.65
CA GLY A 52 3.33 5.23 9.75
C GLY A 52 2.44 5.41 8.50
N GLY A 53 2.61 6.54 7.81
CA GLY A 53 1.91 6.82 6.56
C GLY A 53 2.59 6.22 5.32
N ASP A 54 3.82 5.75 5.44
CA ASP A 54 4.61 5.24 4.31
C ASP A 54 4.36 3.75 4.08
N LEU A 55 4.36 3.35 2.81
CA LEU A 55 4.14 1.98 2.36
C LEU A 55 5.29 1.51 1.46
N GLU A 56 5.63 0.24 1.60
CA GLU A 56 6.44 -0.53 0.65
C GLU A 56 5.58 -1.70 0.17
N GLY A 57 5.45 -1.83 -1.15
CA GLY A 57 4.53 -2.76 -1.79
C GLY A 57 5.24 -3.74 -2.72
N VAL A 58 4.79 -5.00 -2.67
CA VAL A 58 5.11 -6.03 -3.66
C VAL A 58 3.80 -6.58 -4.21
N LEU A 59 3.57 -6.42 -5.50
CA LEU A 59 2.41 -6.92 -6.22
C LEU A 59 2.83 -8.09 -7.12
N GLU A 60 2.16 -9.23 -6.98
CA GLU A 60 2.32 -10.38 -7.85
C GLU A 60 1.00 -10.67 -8.54
N ALA A 61 0.91 -10.38 -9.84
CA ALA A 61 -0.28 -10.67 -10.65
C ALA A 61 -0.03 -11.89 -11.54
N ARG A 62 -1.04 -12.74 -11.70
CA ARG A 62 -1.02 -13.95 -12.54
C ARG A 62 -2.07 -13.81 -13.64
N PHE A 63 -1.63 -13.98 -14.89
CA PHE A 63 -2.53 -13.99 -16.04
C PHE A 63 -3.16 -15.37 -16.19
N ASP A 64 -4.49 -15.42 -16.20
CA ASP A 64 -5.24 -16.69 -16.24
C ASP A 64 -4.96 -17.48 -17.53
N GLU A 65 -4.68 -16.82 -18.65
CA GLU A 65 -4.54 -17.45 -19.98
C GLU A 65 -3.11 -17.75 -20.45
N GLY A 66 -2.07 -17.54 -19.63
CA GLY A 66 -0.69 -17.60 -20.16
C GLY A 66 0.42 -18.04 -19.22
N GLY A 67 0.10 -18.39 -17.97
CA GLY A 67 1.08 -18.82 -16.96
C GLY A 67 2.19 -17.78 -16.67
N THR A 68 2.08 -16.58 -17.24
CA THR A 68 3.00 -15.48 -17.00
C THR A 68 2.59 -14.80 -15.71
N SER A 69 3.57 -14.40 -14.91
CA SER A 69 3.35 -13.58 -13.73
C SER A 69 4.04 -12.24 -13.90
N LEU A 70 3.39 -11.19 -13.43
CA LEU A 70 3.94 -9.85 -13.29
C LEU A 70 4.30 -9.66 -11.82
N VAL A 71 5.55 -9.28 -11.55
CA VAL A 71 6.00 -8.89 -10.23
C VAL A 71 6.38 -7.41 -10.28
N ALA A 72 5.69 -6.59 -9.48
CA ALA A 72 5.97 -5.17 -9.37
C ALA A 72 6.32 -4.82 -7.92
N THR A 73 7.29 -3.94 -7.73
CA THR A 73 7.74 -3.51 -6.40
C THR A 73 7.90 -2.01 -6.36
N GLY A 74 7.65 -1.41 -5.21
CA GLY A 74 7.84 0.03 -5.05
C GLY A 74 7.29 0.54 -3.74
N ASP A 75 7.09 1.85 -3.69
CA ASP A 75 6.68 2.59 -2.51
C ASP A 75 5.31 3.22 -2.67
N GLY A 76 4.81 3.77 -1.58
CA GLY A 76 3.57 4.50 -1.60
C GLY A 76 3.24 5.09 -0.23
N ARG A 77 1.98 5.48 -0.08
CA ARG A 77 1.50 6.15 1.11
C ARG A 77 0.04 5.87 1.37
N ILE A 78 -0.32 5.90 2.64
CA ILE A 78 -1.70 5.90 3.11
C ILE A 78 -1.97 7.15 3.93
N ARG A 79 -3.12 7.76 3.66
CA ARG A 79 -3.60 8.96 4.35
C ARG A 79 -4.51 8.60 5.52
N SER A 80 -4.71 9.55 6.42
CA SER A 80 -5.59 9.43 7.59
C SER A 80 -7.06 9.19 7.22
N ASP A 81 -7.48 9.56 6.00
CA ASP A 81 -8.81 9.30 5.43
C ASP A 81 -8.94 7.93 4.74
N GLY A 82 -7.90 7.09 4.80
CA GLY A 82 -7.90 5.74 4.22
C GLY A 82 -7.61 5.69 2.72
N VAL A 83 -7.28 6.80 2.08
CA VAL A 83 -6.81 6.81 0.69
C VAL A 83 -5.40 6.23 0.62
N VAL A 84 -5.18 5.30 -0.32
CA VAL A 84 -3.94 4.58 -0.55
C VAL A 84 -3.41 4.91 -1.94
N PHE A 85 -2.13 5.25 -2.04
CA PHE A 85 -1.41 5.44 -3.29
C PHE A 85 -0.18 4.54 -3.30
N LEU A 86 0.06 3.82 -4.39
CA LEU A 86 1.27 3.02 -4.60
C LEU A 86 1.82 3.29 -6.00
N THR A 87 3.15 3.37 -6.10
CA THR A 87 3.88 3.43 -7.36
C THR A 87 4.84 2.25 -7.41
N LEU A 88 4.51 1.27 -8.23
CA LEU A 88 5.24 0.01 -8.34
C LEU A 88 5.91 -0.08 -9.71
N SER A 89 7.16 -0.52 -9.75
CA SER A 89 7.88 -0.77 -11.00
C SER A 89 7.95 -2.27 -11.27
N TYR A 90 7.76 -2.66 -12.52
CA TYR A 90 7.91 -4.04 -12.98
C TYR A 90 8.92 -4.11 -14.12
N ASP A 91 9.59 -5.26 -14.25
CA ASP A 91 10.55 -5.52 -15.32
C ASP A 91 10.16 -6.80 -16.04
N LEU A 92 9.36 -6.66 -17.09
CA LEU A 92 8.95 -7.76 -17.98
C LEU A 92 9.77 -7.69 -19.27
N ARG A 93 9.11 -7.69 -20.44
CA ARG A 93 9.78 -7.47 -21.74
C ARG A 93 10.25 -6.02 -21.89
N CYS A 94 9.59 -5.10 -21.21
CA CYS A 94 10.10 -3.77 -20.96
C CYS A 94 9.75 -3.31 -19.55
N ALA A 95 10.62 -2.48 -18.99
CA ALA A 95 10.38 -1.86 -17.70
C ALA A 95 9.15 -0.96 -17.78
N GLY A 96 8.28 -1.08 -16.78
CA GLY A 96 7.07 -0.30 -16.68
C GLY A 96 6.74 0.08 -15.25
N ARG A 97 5.71 0.91 -15.12
CA ARG A 97 5.22 1.43 -13.85
C ARG A 97 3.73 1.16 -13.73
N LEU A 98 3.32 0.71 -12.55
CA LEU A 98 1.94 0.64 -12.09
C LEU A 98 1.71 1.73 -11.04
N GLU A 99 0.65 2.50 -11.21
CA GLU A 99 0.18 3.46 -10.22
C GLU A 99 -1.20 2.99 -9.74
N LEU A 100 -1.30 2.65 -8.45
CA LEU A 100 -2.55 2.24 -7.82
C LEU A 100 -3.03 3.38 -6.94
N GLU A 101 -4.24 3.86 -7.18
CA GLU A 101 -4.94 4.81 -6.33
C GLU A 101 -6.25 4.18 -5.87
N GLY A 102 -6.41 4.05 -4.57
CA GLY A 102 -7.61 3.42 -4.02
C GLY A 102 -7.94 3.90 -2.63
N ARG A 103 -8.94 3.25 -2.05
CA ARG A 103 -9.38 3.53 -0.70
C ARG A 103 -9.58 2.23 0.06
N ARG A 104 -9.15 2.26 1.32
CA ARG A 104 -9.46 1.22 2.28
C ARG A 104 -10.92 1.36 2.72
N SER A 105 -11.68 0.27 2.66
CA SER A 105 -13.05 0.21 3.18
C SER A 105 -13.11 0.51 4.68
N SER A 106 -14.29 0.93 5.15
CA SER A 106 -14.53 1.22 6.57
C SER A 106 -14.45 -0.02 7.48
N ASP A 107 -14.80 -1.20 6.95
CA ASP A 107 -14.61 -2.47 7.64
C ASP A 107 -13.13 -2.86 7.75
N GLY A 108 -12.27 -2.25 6.92
CA GLY A 108 -10.84 -2.44 6.92
C GLY A 108 -10.36 -3.75 6.29
N PHE A 109 -11.22 -4.45 5.57
CA PHE A 109 -10.95 -5.75 4.91
C PHE A 109 -10.85 -5.66 3.39
N VAL A 110 -11.13 -4.50 2.79
CA VAL A 110 -11.03 -4.28 1.35
C VAL A 110 -10.17 -3.05 1.04
N ILE A 111 -9.37 -3.13 0.00
CA ILE A 111 -8.78 -1.97 -0.69
C ILE A 111 -9.16 -2.09 -2.16
N ASP A 112 -9.87 -1.11 -2.68
CA ASP A 112 -10.28 -1.05 -4.07
C ASP A 112 -10.01 0.33 -4.66
N GLY A 113 -9.93 0.39 -5.99
CA GLY A 113 -9.58 1.63 -6.67
C GLY A 113 -9.24 1.44 -8.13
N THR A 114 -8.52 2.43 -8.67
CA THR A 114 -8.05 2.46 -10.04
C THR A 114 -6.58 2.08 -10.11
N VAL A 115 -6.21 1.46 -11.23
CA VAL A 115 -4.81 1.20 -11.55
C VAL A 115 -4.52 1.77 -12.93
N SER A 116 -3.34 2.36 -13.10
CA SER A 116 -2.80 2.69 -14.40
C SER A 116 -1.45 2.00 -14.58
N ALA A 117 -1.22 1.45 -15.77
CA ALA A 117 0.04 0.87 -16.19
C ALA A 117 0.63 1.74 -17.29
N ARG A 118 1.95 1.94 -17.27
CA ARG A 118 2.66 2.61 -18.35
C ARG A 118 4.01 1.96 -18.60
N ASP A 119 4.23 1.57 -19.84
CA ASP A 119 5.49 1.00 -20.30
C ASP A 119 5.82 1.45 -21.74
N CYS A 120 6.77 0.76 -22.36
CA CYS A 120 7.24 1.04 -23.71
C CYS A 120 6.17 0.83 -24.81
N THR A 121 5.13 0.05 -24.53
CA THR A 121 4.08 -0.31 -25.48
C THR A 121 2.89 0.64 -25.42
N GLY A 122 2.77 1.42 -24.34
CA GLY A 122 1.68 2.38 -24.16
C GLY A 122 1.31 2.54 -22.70
N GLY A 123 0.08 3.02 -22.48
CA GLY A 123 -0.55 3.06 -21.17
C GLY A 123 -1.87 2.32 -21.19
N SER A 124 -2.18 1.66 -20.07
CA SER A 124 -3.42 0.95 -19.81
C SER A 124 -4.03 1.45 -18.51
N GLU A 125 -5.34 1.41 -18.41
CA GLU A 125 -6.07 1.81 -17.21
C GLU A 125 -7.05 0.71 -16.80
N GLY A 126 -7.41 0.70 -15.52
CA GLY A 126 -8.41 -0.24 -15.03
C GLY A 126 -8.65 -0.09 -13.55
N SER A 127 -8.97 -1.21 -12.91
CA SER A 127 -9.38 -1.23 -11.51
C SER A 127 -8.80 -2.41 -10.75
N PHE A 128 -8.79 -2.30 -9.44
CA PHE A 128 -8.39 -3.41 -8.58
C PHE A 128 -9.34 -3.51 -7.38
N SER A 129 -9.43 -4.71 -6.83
CA SER A 129 -10.10 -4.96 -5.55
C SER A 129 -9.37 -6.08 -4.84
N PHE A 130 -8.76 -5.74 -3.70
CA PHE A 130 -8.05 -6.69 -2.85
C PHE A 130 -8.73 -6.83 -1.50
N ARG A 131 -8.67 -8.04 -0.95
CA ARG A 131 -9.28 -8.40 0.33
C ARG A 131 -8.29 -9.14 1.22
N ARG A 132 -8.52 -9.12 2.53
CA ARG A 132 -7.77 -9.86 3.54
C ARG A 132 -8.68 -10.53 4.56
#